data_AF-A0A2L0QU62-F1
#
_entry.id   AF-A0A2L0QU62-F1
#
_cell.length_a   1.000
_cell.length_b   1.000
_cell.length_c   1.000
_cell.angle_alpha   90.00
_cell.angle_beta   90.00
_cell.angle_gamma   90.00
#
_symmetry.space_group_name_H-M   'P 1'
#
loop_
_entity.id
_entity.type
_entity.pdbx_description
1 polymer ?
#
loop_
_entity_poly.entity_id
_entity_poly.type
_entity_poly.pdbx_seq_one_letter_code
_entity_poly.pdbx_strand_id
1 'polypeptide(L)'
;MRELIPSGSLRGMLLPPTYGQHVTRSTEFTVLSVEIWSAGLVVNIQLASDGAPEPRIILQDHFGTKYSFRDSATLGSRNLQVFTPTVPAGTRSLTIRSADDPDGRPVVTFAVPLMAVPEEPETLQDGEYPSAPELRRPA
;
A
#
# COMPACT_ATOMS: atom_id res chain seq x y z
N MET A 1 15.87 4.48 -11.56
CA MET A 1 14.44 4.10 -11.35
C MET A 1 14.27 2.69 -10.80
N ARG A 2 15.00 1.66 -11.28
CA ARG A 2 14.95 0.29 -10.71
C ARG A 2 15.27 0.20 -9.21
N GLU A 3 16.02 1.15 -8.67
CA GLU A 3 16.39 1.16 -7.24
C GLU A 3 15.30 1.74 -6.32
N LEU A 4 14.30 2.45 -6.86
CA LEU A 4 13.27 3.10 -6.06
C LEU A 4 12.09 2.17 -5.73
N ILE A 5 11.77 1.27 -6.66
CA ILE A 5 10.67 0.33 -6.46
C ILE A 5 11.07 -0.65 -5.36
N PRO A 6 10.24 -0.87 -4.32
CA PRO A 6 10.51 -1.85 -3.29
C PRO A 6 10.89 -3.20 -3.90
N SER A 7 11.95 -3.81 -3.38
CA SER A 7 12.30 -5.19 -3.74
C SER A 7 11.13 -6.13 -3.48
N GLY A 8 10.95 -7.14 -4.35
CA GLY A 8 9.91 -8.15 -4.23
C GLY A 8 8.75 -7.96 -5.20
N SER A 9 7.63 -8.63 -4.95
CA SER A 9 6.50 -8.73 -5.89
C SER A 9 5.42 -7.68 -5.62
N LEU A 10 4.84 -7.12 -6.69
CA LEU A 10 3.62 -6.32 -6.65
C LEU A 10 2.44 -7.24 -6.29
N ARG A 11 1.72 -6.91 -5.21
CA ARG A 11 0.55 -7.66 -4.70
C ARG A 11 -0.78 -7.05 -5.15
N GLY A 12 -0.81 -5.73 -5.37
CA GLY A 12 -2.01 -5.04 -5.81
C GLY A 12 -1.74 -3.58 -6.16
N MET A 13 -2.68 -2.99 -6.89
CA MET A 13 -2.66 -1.56 -7.20
C MET A 13 -4.03 -0.97 -6.88
N LEU A 14 -4.03 0.06 -6.05
CA LEU A 14 -5.22 0.80 -5.66
C LEU A 14 -5.32 2.04 -6.54
N LEU A 15 -6.48 2.21 -7.16
CA LEU A 15 -6.80 3.39 -7.93
C LEU A 15 -7.75 4.27 -7.11
N PRO A 16 -7.60 5.59 -7.16
CA PRO A 16 -8.48 6.47 -6.43
C PRO A 16 -9.88 6.40 -7.07
N PRO A 17 -10.96 6.47 -6.28
CA PRO A 17 -12.32 6.46 -6.82
C PRO A 17 -12.59 7.67 -7.73
N THR A 18 -11.89 8.78 -7.47
CA THR A 18 -11.86 9.97 -8.30
C THR A 18 -10.44 10.54 -8.35
N TYR A 19 -10.01 11.00 -9.52
CA TYR A 19 -8.75 11.73 -9.65
C TYR A 19 -8.98 13.19 -9.28
N GLY A 20 -8.74 13.52 -8.01
CA GLY A 20 -8.83 14.87 -7.49
C GLY A 20 -7.49 15.59 -7.56
N GLN A 21 -7.51 16.85 -8.00
CA GLN A 21 -6.36 17.73 -7.85
C GLN A 21 -6.31 18.26 -6.42
N HIS A 22 -5.13 18.28 -5.84
CA HIS A 22 -4.88 18.70 -4.48
C HIS A 22 -3.87 19.84 -4.47
N VAL A 23 -4.32 20.99 -3.99
CA VAL A 23 -3.49 22.19 -3.84
C VAL A 23 -3.12 22.32 -2.37
N THR A 24 -1.83 22.45 -2.12
CA THR A 24 -1.25 22.74 -0.81
C THR A 24 -0.52 24.08 -0.86
N ARG A 25 0.06 24.51 0.26
CA ARG A 25 0.90 25.73 0.28
C ARG A 25 2.19 25.59 -0.53
N SER A 26 2.69 24.36 -0.67
CA SER A 26 3.99 24.04 -1.26
C SER A 26 3.88 23.60 -2.72
N THR A 27 2.81 22.89 -3.06
CA THR A 27 2.67 22.26 -4.39
C THR A 27 1.23 21.88 -4.73
N GLU A 28 1.03 21.58 -6.00
CA GLU A 28 -0.22 21.08 -6.57
C GLU A 28 0.02 19.71 -7.23
N PHE A 29 -0.82 18.74 -6.89
CA PHE A 29 -0.63 17.37 -7.32
C PHE A 29 -1.92 16.56 -7.34
N THR A 30 -1.92 15.45 -8.08
CA THR A 30 -2.99 14.45 -8.15
C THR A 30 -2.40 13.10 -7.80
N VAL A 31 -2.99 12.38 -6.85
CA VAL A 31 -2.60 10.99 -6.60
C VAL A 31 -3.22 10.12 -7.69
N LEU A 32 -2.40 9.32 -8.38
CA LEU A 32 -2.87 8.43 -9.45
C LEU A 32 -3.03 6.99 -8.99
N SER A 33 -2.18 6.49 -8.09
CA SER A 33 -2.33 5.13 -7.54
C SER A 33 -1.56 4.94 -6.25
N VAL A 34 -1.89 3.86 -5.53
CA VAL A 34 -1.04 3.27 -4.50
C VAL A 34 -0.76 1.83 -4.91
N GLU A 35 0.51 1.51 -5.15
CA GLU A 35 0.96 0.16 -5.42
C GLU A 35 1.37 -0.52 -4.11
N ILE A 36 0.85 -1.72 -3.89
CA ILE A 36 1.16 -2.54 -2.73
C ILE A 36 2.19 -3.59 -3.14
N TRP A 37 3.41 -3.43 -2.65
CA TRP A 37 4.51 -4.34 -2.87
C TRP A 37 4.74 -5.20 -1.63
N SER A 38 5.33 -6.39 -1.79
CA SER A 38 5.65 -7.27 -0.65
C SER A 38 6.56 -6.62 0.40
N ALA A 39 7.45 -5.71 0.01
CA ALA A 39 8.36 -5.01 0.92
C ALA A 39 7.94 -3.57 1.28
N GLY A 40 6.85 -3.03 0.71
CA GLY A 40 6.46 -1.65 0.94
C GLY A 40 5.28 -1.17 0.11
N LEU A 41 5.09 0.14 0.09
CA LEU A 41 4.03 0.82 -0.64
C LEU A 41 4.66 1.88 -1.54
N VAL A 42 4.12 2.06 -2.74
CA VAL A 42 4.54 3.14 -3.65
C VAL A 42 3.33 3.99 -3.97
N VAL A 43 3.39 5.27 -3.63
CA VAL A 43 2.38 6.25 -4.01
C VAL A 43 2.82 6.90 -5.31
N ASN A 44 1.96 6.86 -6.31
CA ASN A 44 2.25 7.37 -7.62
C ASN A 44 1.49 8.68 -7.88
N ILE A 45 2.24 9.77 -8.09
CA ILE A 45 1.73 11.14 -8.03
C ILE A 45 2.00 11.86 -9.36
N GLN A 46 1.05 12.67 -9.79
CA GLN A 46 1.18 13.61 -10.90
C GLN A 46 1.31 15.01 -10.33
N LEU A 47 2.44 15.67 -10.57
CA LEU A 47 2.65 17.07 -10.22
C LEU A 47 2.04 17.99 -11.28
N ALA A 48 1.73 19.23 -10.91
CA ALA A 48 1.20 20.24 -11.83
C ALA A 48 2.17 20.59 -12.98
N SER A 49 3.47 20.57 -12.72
CA SER A 49 4.51 20.83 -13.73
C SER A 49 5.79 20.04 -13.44
N ASP A 50 6.67 19.97 -14.43
CA ASP A 50 8.03 19.48 -14.23
C ASP A 50 8.79 20.39 -13.26
N GLY A 51 9.61 19.81 -12.38
CA GLY A 51 10.34 20.52 -11.33
C GLY A 51 9.49 21.15 -10.22
N ALA A 52 8.17 20.89 -10.18
CA ALA A 52 7.34 21.32 -9.07
C ALA A 52 7.80 20.67 -7.75
N PRO A 53 7.63 21.33 -6.59
CA PRO A 53 8.03 20.76 -5.31
C PRO A 53 7.31 19.43 -5.03
N GLU A 54 8.04 18.48 -4.46
CA GLU A 54 7.47 17.19 -4.10
C GLU A 54 6.46 17.35 -2.95
N PRO A 55 5.25 16.78 -3.08
CA PRO A 55 4.24 16.90 -2.03
C PRO A 55 4.65 16.11 -0.81
N ARG A 56 4.55 16.71 0.37
CA ARG A 56 4.76 15.97 1.61
C ARG A 56 3.43 15.35 2.00
N ILE A 57 3.39 14.02 2.04
CA ILE A 57 2.18 13.26 2.36
C ILE A 57 2.39 12.32 3.54
N ILE A 58 1.29 12.00 4.22
CA ILE A 58 1.21 10.96 5.24
C ILE A 58 0.30 9.87 4.69
N LEU A 59 0.81 8.64 4.68
CA LEU A 59 0.02 7.45 4.36
C LEU A 59 -0.39 6.78 5.68
N GLN A 60 -1.70 6.58 5.85
CA GLN A 60 -2.28 6.04 7.08
C GLN A 60 -3.33 4.97 6.75
N ASP A 61 -3.41 3.89 7.53
CA ASP A 61 -4.52 2.93 7.39
C ASP A 61 -5.70 3.25 8.31
N HIS A 62 -6.78 2.48 8.16
CA HIS A 62 -7.96 2.60 9.02
C HIS A 62 -7.75 2.27 10.51
N PHE A 63 -6.67 1.59 10.89
CA PHE A 63 -6.31 1.39 12.29
C PHE A 63 -5.59 2.62 12.87
N GLY A 64 -5.24 3.57 12.02
CA GLY A 64 -4.50 4.76 12.38
C GLY A 64 -2.98 4.61 12.26
N THR A 65 -2.48 3.46 11.79
CA THR A 65 -1.06 3.22 11.58
C THR A 65 -0.53 4.14 10.50
N LYS A 66 0.54 4.87 10.80
CA LYS A 66 1.24 5.72 9.82
C LYS A 66 2.42 4.96 9.23
N TYR A 67 2.48 4.91 7.90
CA TYR A 67 3.59 4.30 7.20
C TYR A 67 4.75 5.29 7.11
N SER A 68 5.97 4.78 7.23
CA SER A 68 7.17 5.60 7.25
C SER A 68 7.61 5.89 5.82
N PHE A 69 7.75 7.18 5.47
CA PHE A 69 8.39 7.59 4.23
C PHE A 69 9.82 7.08 4.20
N ARG A 70 10.21 6.48 3.08
CA ARG A 70 11.56 5.94 2.87
C ARG A 70 12.34 6.73 1.85
N ASP A 71 11.76 6.93 0.66
CA ASP A 71 12.46 7.53 -0.48
C ASP A 71 11.45 8.09 -1.51
N SER A 72 11.93 8.96 -2.40
CA SER A 72 11.16 9.48 -3.51
C SER A 72 12.00 9.70 -4.76
N ALA A 73 11.35 9.66 -5.92
CA ALA A 73 11.97 10.16 -7.15
C ALA A 73 10.95 10.79 -8.08
N THR A 74 11.45 11.78 -8.81
CA THR A 74 10.69 12.56 -9.77
C THR A 74 11.29 12.36 -11.17
N LEU A 75 10.43 12.03 -12.15
CA LEU A 75 10.76 11.98 -13.57
C LEU A 75 9.76 12.84 -14.34
N GLY A 76 10.22 13.99 -14.83
CA GLY A 76 9.32 15.01 -15.37
C GLY A 76 8.32 15.44 -14.30
N SER A 77 7.03 15.44 -14.62
CA SER A 77 5.96 15.74 -13.67
C SER A 77 5.45 14.50 -12.91
N ARG A 78 6.09 13.34 -13.04
CA ARG A 78 5.72 12.11 -12.32
C ARG A 78 6.57 11.97 -11.06
N ASN A 79 5.95 11.86 -9.89
CA ASN A 79 6.63 11.63 -8.62
C ASN A 79 6.21 10.27 -8.03
N LEU A 80 7.18 9.49 -7.57
CA LEU A 80 6.99 8.24 -6.85
C LEU A 80 7.48 8.41 -5.43
N GLN A 81 6.69 8.02 -4.45
CA GLN A 81 7.08 8.03 -3.04
C GLN A 81 6.91 6.66 -2.42
N VAL A 82 7.95 6.20 -1.73
CA VAL A 82 8.04 4.86 -1.17
C VAL A 82 7.82 4.91 0.33
N PHE A 83 6.96 4.02 0.82
CA PHE A 83 6.64 3.89 2.24
C PHE A 83 6.88 2.46 2.71
N THR A 84 7.23 2.31 3.98
CA THR A 84 7.45 1.01 4.63
C THR A 84 6.82 0.98 6.03
N PRO A 85 6.45 -0.21 6.55
CA PRO A 85 6.43 -1.52 5.87
C PRO A 85 5.30 -1.64 4.82
N THR A 86 5.09 -2.83 4.25
CA THR A 86 3.88 -3.09 3.43
C THR A 86 2.61 -3.11 4.30
N VAL A 87 1.43 -3.13 3.67
CA VAL A 87 0.15 -3.19 4.40
C VAL A 87 0.02 -4.49 5.21
N PRO A 88 -0.37 -4.41 6.49
CA PRO A 88 -0.71 -5.58 7.28
C PRO A 88 -1.93 -6.31 6.73
N ALA A 89 -2.01 -7.62 7.01
CA ALA A 89 -3.20 -8.42 6.76
C ALA A 89 -4.43 -7.81 7.45
N GLY A 90 -5.58 -7.86 6.78
CA GLY A 90 -6.82 -7.27 7.30
C GLY A 90 -6.93 -5.75 7.13
N THR A 91 -5.95 -5.08 6.52
CA THR A 91 -6.08 -3.65 6.14
C THR A 91 -7.24 -3.46 5.16
N ARG A 92 -8.19 -2.58 5.49
CA ARG A 92 -9.40 -2.33 4.68
C ARG A 92 -9.39 -1.02 3.93
N SER A 93 -8.64 -0.03 4.42
CA SER A 93 -8.43 1.21 3.69
C SER A 93 -7.07 1.82 3.98
N LEU A 94 -6.60 2.59 3.01
CA LEU A 94 -5.46 3.49 3.11
C LEU A 94 -5.95 4.91 2.82
N THR A 95 -5.50 5.87 3.61
CA THR A 95 -5.78 7.28 3.44
C THR A 95 -4.47 8.03 3.28
N ILE A 96 -4.38 8.82 2.22
CA ILE A 96 -3.32 9.80 2.03
C ILE A 96 -3.81 11.12 2.59
N ARG A 97 -2.95 11.78 3.35
CA ARG A 97 -3.18 13.11 3.93
C ARG A 97 -2.05 14.04 3.53
N SER A 98 -2.34 15.33 3.40
CA SER A 98 -1.28 16.33 3.25
C SER A 98 -0.51 16.48 4.56
N ALA A 99 0.82 16.54 4.49
CA ALA A 99 1.68 16.89 5.62
C ALA A 99 2.05 18.39 5.64
N ASP A 100 1.73 19.12 4.57
CA ASP A 100 2.01 20.55 4.42
C ASP A 100 0.86 21.44 4.92
N ASP A 101 -0.27 20.83 5.26
CA ASP A 101 -1.42 21.49 5.85
C ASP A 101 -1.43 21.25 7.38
N PRO A 102 -1.50 22.30 8.23
CA PRO A 102 -1.54 22.14 9.69
C PRO A 102 -2.66 21.23 10.18
N ASP A 103 -3.79 21.17 9.47
CA ASP A 103 -4.92 20.31 9.83
C ASP A 103 -4.81 18.88 9.26
N GLY A 104 -3.75 18.61 8.50
CA GLY A 104 -3.49 17.30 7.90
C GLY A 104 -4.64 16.85 7.01
N ARG A 105 -5.12 17.74 6.13
CA ARG A 105 -6.31 17.52 5.30
C ARG A 105 -6.26 16.18 4.56
N PRO A 106 -7.34 15.36 4.62
CA PRO A 106 -7.45 14.16 3.80
C PRO A 106 -7.36 14.50 2.32
N VAL A 107 -6.49 13.80 1.60
CA VAL A 107 -6.29 13.91 0.16
C VAL A 107 -7.21 12.92 -0.53
N VAL A 108 -6.99 11.62 -0.26
CA VAL A 108 -7.77 10.53 -0.87
C VAL A 108 -7.77 9.31 0.03
N THR A 109 -8.86 8.54 -0.01
CA THR A 109 -8.98 7.24 0.66
C THR A 109 -9.22 6.15 -0.37
N PHE A 110 -8.48 5.05 -0.25
CA PHE A 110 -8.58 3.86 -1.07
C PHE A 110 -9.22 2.74 -0.27
N ALA A 111 -10.13 1.98 -0.89
CA ALA A 111 -10.49 0.68 -0.39
C ALA A 111 -9.36 -0.30 -0.71
N VAL A 112 -8.91 -1.04 0.30
CA VAL A 112 -7.92 -2.11 0.13
C VAL A 112 -8.71 -3.41 0.00
N PRO A 113 -8.67 -4.10 -1.15
CA PRO A 113 -9.26 -5.42 -1.28
C PRO A 113 -8.67 -6.36 -0.23
N LEU A 114 -9.47 -7.31 0.27
CA LEU A 114 -8.95 -8.39 1.09
C LEU A 114 -7.92 -9.17 0.27
N MET A 115 -6.65 -8.84 0.47
CA MET A 115 -5.56 -9.58 -0.15
C MET A 115 -5.47 -10.90 0.61
N ALA A 116 -5.76 -11.99 -0.09
CA ALA A 116 -5.40 -13.31 0.39
C ALA A 116 -3.88 -13.30 0.59
N VAL A 117 -3.45 -13.26 1.85
CA VAL A 117 -2.08 -13.61 2.17
C VAL A 117 -2.00 -15.09 1.85
N PRO A 118 -1.14 -15.54 0.91
CA PRO A 118 -0.86 -16.96 0.81
C PRO A 118 -0.39 -17.35 2.21
N GLU A 119 -1.14 -18.23 2.88
CA GLU A 119 -0.65 -18.82 4.12
C GLU A 119 0.75 -19.32 3.80
N GLU A 120 1.75 -18.86 4.56
CA GLU A 120 3.04 -19.54 4.53
C GLU A 120 2.70 -21.01 4.74
N PRO A 121 3.16 -21.93 3.87
CA PRO A 121 2.87 -23.34 4.09
C PRO A 121 3.32 -23.61 5.52
N GLU A 122 2.36 -23.93 6.39
CA GLU A 122 2.66 -24.44 7.70
C GLU A 122 3.68 -25.53 7.42
N THR A 123 4.91 -25.35 7.88
CA THR A 123 5.85 -26.46 7.94
C THR A 123 5.13 -27.48 8.80
N LEU A 124 4.50 -28.45 8.13
CA LEU A 124 3.95 -29.64 8.72
C LEU A 124 5.13 -30.23 9.50
N GLN A 125 5.17 -29.95 10.79
CA GLN A 125 5.91 -30.81 11.69
C GLN A 125 5.23 -32.16 11.50
N ASP A 126 5.97 -33.14 10.99
CA ASP A 126 5.58 -34.54 10.91
C ASP A 126 5.07 -34.99 12.28
N GLY A 127 3.77 -34.80 12.49
CA GLY A 127 3.02 -35.13 13.68
C GLY A 127 1.94 -36.11 13.22
N GLU A 128 2.36 -37.35 13.09
CA GLU A 128 1.58 -38.57 12.91
C GLU A 128 0.08 -38.41 13.23
N TYR A 129 -0.75 -38.33 12.19
CA TYR A 129 -2.20 -38.44 12.32
C TYR A 129 -2.54 -39.89 12.73
N PRO A 130 -3.32 -40.13 13.82
CA PRO A 130 -3.79 -41.47 14.11
C PRO A 130 -4.73 -41.93 12.99
N SER A 131 -4.49 -43.13 12.47
CA SER A 131 -5.26 -43.71 11.37
C SER A 131 -6.75 -43.82 11.73
N ALA A 132 -7.63 -43.36 10.84
CA ALA A 132 -9.08 -43.40 11.04
C ALA A 132 -9.57 -44.85 11.23
N PRO A 133 -10.53 -45.10 12.16
CA PRO A 133 -11.05 -46.44 12.38
C PRO A 133 -11.92 -46.90 11.19
N GLU A 134 -11.58 -48.05 10.62
CA GLU A 134 -12.34 -48.65 9.51
C GLU A 134 -13.78 -48.97 9.95
N LEU A 135 -14.77 -48.34 9.30
CA LEU A 135 -16.17 -48.73 9.43
C LEU A 135 -16.40 -50.10 8.78
N ARG A 136 -16.54 -51.14 9.60
CA ARG A 136 -17.01 -52.46 9.14
C ARG A 136 -18.48 -52.38 8.75
N ARG A 137 -18.80 -52.91 7.57
CA ARG A 137 -20.18 -53.02 7.07
C ARG A 137 -20.86 -54.22 7.77
N PRO A 138 -22.13 -54.10 8.19
CA PRO A 138 -22.85 -55.19 8.83
C PRO A 138 -23.16 -56.32 7.83
N ALA A 139 -23.23 -57.54 8.37
CA ALA A 139 -23.50 -58.80 7.67
C ALA A 139 -24.99 -59.00 7.36
#